data_AF-A0A5B0E3F0-F1
#
_entry.id   AF-A0A5B0E3F0-F1
#
_cell.length_a   1.000
_cell.length_b   1.000
_cell.length_c   1.000
_cell.angle_alpha   90.00
_cell.angle_beta   90.00
_cell.angle_gamma   90.00
#
_symmetry.space_group_name_H-M   'P 1'
#
loop_
_entity.id
_entity.type
_entity.pdbx_description
1 polymer ?
#
loop_
_entity_poly.entity_id
_entity_poly.type
_entity_poly.pdbx_seq_one_letter_code
_entity_poly.pdbx_strand_id
1 'polypeptide(L)'
;MRNLTLVTGLCFVAMLCSPLAAQEAGDAAAGEKVFKRCLACHAVGPGAANKVGPELNGIVGEKPGIVEGYKFSPDLVTYGEGKVWNEANLTEWLTNPKAVVPKTKMIFPGIKKPDEMTNLITYLAGFDENGEPRDPAEALAQAAAGGQ
;
A
#
# COMPACT_ATOMS: atom_id res chain seq x y z
N MET A 1 64.70 11.27 -6.30
CA MET A 1 64.48 12.44 -5.43
C MET A 1 63.21 13.15 -5.90
N ARG A 2 62.28 13.52 -4.98
CA ARG A 2 61.33 14.68 -4.99
C ARG A 2 60.95 15.34 -6.35
N ASN A 3 59.70 15.67 -6.75
CA ASN A 3 58.37 15.90 -6.12
C ASN A 3 57.26 15.25 -7.04
N LEU A 4 55.94 15.15 -6.78
CA LEU A 4 54.95 15.66 -5.79
C LEU A 4 54.17 16.98 -6.12
N THR A 5 53.13 16.89 -6.97
CA THR A 5 51.90 17.76 -7.05
C THR A 5 50.79 16.98 -7.81
N LEU A 6 49.60 16.70 -7.24
CA LEU A 6 48.37 17.56 -7.13
C LEU A 6 47.75 17.89 -8.52
N VAL A 7 46.43 17.78 -8.79
CA VAL A 7 45.25 18.23 -8.01
C VAL A 7 44.00 17.33 -8.21
N THR A 8 43.14 17.33 -7.19
CA THR A 8 41.81 16.70 -6.99
C THR A 8 40.88 16.44 -8.19
N GLY A 9 40.24 15.26 -8.17
CA GLY A 9 39.00 14.96 -8.89
C GLY A 9 37.94 14.37 -7.93
N LEU A 10 37.43 15.19 -7.00
CA LEU A 10 36.41 14.76 -6.03
C LEU A 10 35.03 15.23 -6.49
N CYS A 11 34.38 14.43 -7.34
CA CYS A 11 32.95 14.60 -7.64
C CYS A 11 32.12 14.24 -6.39
N PHE A 12 31.96 15.21 -5.49
CA PHE A 12 30.93 15.16 -4.46
C PHE A 12 29.57 15.32 -5.15
N VAL A 13 29.02 14.20 -5.64
CA VAL A 13 27.60 14.12 -5.98
C VAL A 13 26.85 14.20 -4.65
N ALA A 14 26.51 15.43 -4.26
CA ALA A 14 25.61 15.69 -3.15
C ALA A 14 24.23 15.18 -3.56
N MET A 15 23.98 13.90 -3.29
CA MET A 15 22.69 13.28 -3.48
C MET A 15 21.73 13.96 -2.51
N LEU A 16 20.97 14.93 -3.03
CA LEU A 16 19.93 15.63 -2.30
C LEU A 16 18.83 14.63 -1.96
N CYS A 17 19.00 13.96 -0.83
CA CYS A 17 17.94 13.24 -0.16
C CYS A 17 16.96 14.30 0.34
N SER A 18 16.06 14.74 -0.56
CA SER A 18 14.89 15.51 -0.17
C SER A 18 14.21 14.78 0.97
N PRO A 19 13.85 15.44 2.09
CA PRO A 19 13.04 14.80 3.10
C PRO A 19 11.70 14.47 2.45
N LEU A 20 11.51 13.20 2.11
CA LEU A 20 10.20 12.66 1.80
C LEU A 20 9.37 12.98 3.04
N ALA A 21 8.35 13.82 2.88
CA ALA A 21 7.50 14.18 4.01
C ALA A 21 6.92 12.88 4.56
N ALA A 22 7.34 12.49 5.76
CA ALA A 22 6.83 11.32 6.42
C ALA A 22 5.35 11.57 6.67
N GLN A 23 4.50 10.92 5.87
CA GLN A 23 3.07 10.95 6.09
C GLN A 23 2.83 10.22 7.41
N GLU A 24 2.42 10.96 8.43
CA GLU A 24 2.18 10.41 9.77
C GLU A 24 1.18 9.24 9.67
N ALA A 25 1.64 8.05 10.06
CA ALA A 25 0.81 6.86 10.09
C ALA A 25 -0.35 7.04 11.11
N GLY A 26 -1.51 6.50 10.79
CA GLY A 26 -2.69 6.54 11.65
C GLY A 26 -2.63 5.58 12.85
N ASP A 27 -3.73 5.50 13.60
CA ASP A 27 -3.89 4.52 14.67
C ASP A 27 -4.29 3.15 14.08
N ALA A 28 -3.32 2.24 13.97
CA ALA A 28 -3.55 0.86 13.50
C ALA A 28 -4.56 0.07 14.36
N ALA A 29 -4.64 0.32 15.67
CA ALA A 29 -5.60 -0.33 16.58
C ALA A 29 -7.01 0.26 16.45
N ALA A 30 -7.15 1.51 15.99
CA ALA A 30 -8.41 2.01 15.46
C ALA A 30 -8.72 1.42 14.07
N GLY A 31 -7.71 1.24 13.22
CA GLY A 31 -7.82 0.63 11.90
C GLY A 31 -8.37 -0.78 11.91
N GLU A 32 -7.89 -1.63 12.84
CA GLU A 32 -8.42 -2.99 13.07
C GLU A 32 -9.95 -2.97 13.33
N LYS A 33 -10.44 -1.95 14.07
CA LYS A 33 -11.88 -1.80 14.35
C LYS A 33 -12.66 -1.42 13.09
N VAL A 34 -12.06 -0.68 12.15
CA VAL A 34 -12.65 -0.39 10.83
C VAL A 34 -12.60 -1.64 9.94
N PHE A 35 -11.52 -2.42 9.99
CA PHE A 35 -11.35 -3.66 9.24
C PHE A 35 -12.41 -4.73 9.55
N LYS A 36 -13.12 -4.63 10.69
CA LYS A 36 -14.30 -5.45 10.98
C LYS A 36 -15.40 -5.38 9.90
N ARG A 37 -15.44 -4.31 9.10
CA ARG A 37 -16.31 -4.18 7.92
C ARG A 37 -15.87 -5.06 6.74
N CYS A 38 -14.60 -5.46 6.70
CA CYS A 38 -13.95 -6.24 5.65
C CYS A 38 -13.90 -7.75 5.97
N LEU A 39 -13.87 -8.11 7.27
CA LEU A 39 -13.73 -9.50 7.77
C LEU A 39 -14.72 -10.52 7.21
N ALA A 40 -15.90 -10.11 6.75
CA ALA A 40 -16.84 -11.03 6.09
C ALA A 40 -16.25 -11.58 4.77
N CYS A 41 -15.56 -10.74 4.01
CA CYS A 41 -15.08 -11.05 2.67
C CYS A 41 -13.57 -11.33 2.59
N HIS A 42 -12.77 -10.77 3.49
CA HIS A 42 -11.31 -10.83 3.46
C HIS A 42 -10.71 -11.45 4.73
N ALA A 43 -9.41 -11.69 4.69
CA ALA A 43 -8.55 -12.06 5.82
C ALA A 43 -7.22 -11.29 5.68
N VAL A 44 -6.53 -11.09 6.80
CA VAL A 44 -5.19 -10.50 6.88
C VAL A 44 -4.51 -11.07 8.14
N GLY A 45 -3.18 -11.14 8.16
CA GLY A 45 -2.39 -11.79 9.21
C GLY A 45 -1.90 -13.19 8.83
N PRO A 46 -1.20 -13.88 9.76
CA PRO A 46 -0.54 -15.15 9.46
C PRO A 46 -1.55 -16.24 9.09
N GLY A 47 -1.30 -16.93 7.98
CA GLY A 47 -2.21 -17.96 7.47
C GLY A 47 -3.54 -17.44 6.90
N ALA A 48 -3.63 -16.14 6.57
CA ALA A 48 -4.76 -15.61 5.80
C ALA A 48 -4.93 -16.37 4.47
N ALA A 49 -6.18 -16.49 4.02
CA ALA A 49 -6.53 -17.22 2.81
C ALA A 49 -7.67 -16.52 2.07
N ASN A 50 -7.71 -16.74 0.75
CA ASN A 50 -8.77 -16.24 -0.12
C ASN A 50 -10.17 -16.72 0.35
N LYS A 51 -11.13 -15.79 0.38
CA LYS A 51 -12.52 -16.00 0.81
C LYS A 51 -13.46 -15.51 -0.31
N VAL A 52 -14.42 -14.63 0.01
CA VAL A 52 -15.28 -13.98 -1.00
C VAL A 52 -14.46 -12.93 -1.79
N GLY A 53 -13.57 -12.22 -1.10
CA GLY A 53 -12.47 -11.45 -1.67
C GLY A 53 -11.13 -12.21 -1.53
N PRO A 54 -10.04 -11.68 -2.11
CA PRO A 54 -8.71 -12.18 -1.83
C PRO A 54 -8.34 -11.98 -0.35
N GLU A 55 -7.25 -12.60 0.09
CA GLU A 55 -6.55 -12.14 1.29
C GLU A 55 -5.86 -10.77 1.03
N LEU A 56 -5.26 -10.16 2.05
CA LEU A 56 -4.80 -8.77 2.05
C LEU A 56 -3.43 -8.55 2.73
N ASN A 57 -2.63 -9.61 2.88
CA ASN A 57 -1.24 -9.52 3.31
C ASN A 57 -0.41 -8.79 2.25
N GLY A 58 0.60 -8.03 2.65
CA GLY A 58 1.46 -7.26 1.74
C GLY A 58 0.76 -6.18 0.90
N ILE A 59 -0.56 -6.01 1.00
CA ILE A 59 -1.38 -5.26 0.04
C ILE A 59 -0.91 -3.83 -0.20
N VAL A 60 -0.35 -3.16 0.81
CA VAL A 60 0.22 -1.81 0.68
C VAL A 60 1.59 -1.89 -0.02
N GLY A 61 1.61 -1.40 -1.26
CA GLY A 61 2.71 -1.53 -2.23
C GLY A 61 2.42 -2.51 -3.38
N GLU A 62 1.43 -3.41 -3.23
CA GLU A 62 1.13 -4.44 -4.23
C GLU A 62 0.38 -3.89 -5.45
N LYS A 63 0.50 -4.56 -6.60
CA LYS A 63 -0.28 -4.24 -7.82
C LYS A 63 -1.74 -4.67 -7.63
N PRO A 64 -2.75 -3.84 -7.98
CA PRO A 64 -4.14 -4.28 -7.96
C PRO A 64 -4.38 -5.54 -8.82
N GLY A 65 -5.12 -6.50 -8.24
CA GLY A 65 -5.60 -7.68 -8.95
C GLY A 65 -4.56 -8.74 -9.28
N ILE A 66 -3.58 -8.99 -8.40
CA ILE A 66 -2.50 -9.98 -8.63
C ILE A 66 -2.45 -11.17 -7.66
N VAL A 67 -3.03 -11.07 -6.45
CA VAL A 67 -3.07 -12.15 -5.42
C VAL A 67 -3.37 -13.53 -6.01
N GLU A 68 -2.46 -14.48 -5.77
CA GLU A 68 -2.52 -15.81 -6.37
C GLU A 68 -3.77 -16.60 -5.92
N GLY A 69 -4.29 -17.45 -6.81
CA GLY A 69 -5.44 -18.29 -6.54
C GLY A 69 -6.79 -17.56 -6.48
N TYR A 70 -6.83 -16.23 -6.49
CA TYR A 70 -8.08 -15.46 -6.51
C TYR A 70 -8.50 -15.04 -7.93
N LYS A 71 -9.78 -15.23 -8.26
CA LYS A 71 -10.33 -14.88 -9.59
C LYS A 71 -10.88 -13.46 -9.60
N PHE A 72 -10.03 -12.48 -9.87
CA PHE A 72 -10.42 -11.07 -10.03
C PHE A 72 -11.44 -10.80 -11.16
N SER A 73 -12.00 -9.59 -11.20
CA SER A 73 -12.68 -9.03 -12.38
C SER A 73 -11.65 -8.53 -13.40
N PRO A 74 -11.82 -8.76 -14.72
CA PRO A 74 -10.90 -8.26 -15.74
C PRO A 74 -10.64 -6.76 -15.60
N ASP A 75 -11.70 -5.96 -15.40
CA ASP A 75 -11.62 -4.50 -15.25
C ASP A 75 -10.74 -4.06 -14.05
N LEU A 76 -10.58 -4.89 -13.01
CA LEU A 76 -9.70 -4.58 -11.87
C LEU A 76 -8.24 -4.99 -12.14
N VAL A 77 -8.03 -6.06 -12.91
CA VAL A 77 -6.67 -6.44 -13.37
C VAL A 77 -6.10 -5.36 -14.27
N THR A 78 -6.91 -4.86 -15.21
CA THR A 78 -6.55 -3.74 -16.11
C THR A 78 -6.39 -2.42 -15.37
N TYR A 79 -7.24 -2.10 -14.38
CA TYR A 79 -7.02 -0.92 -13.52
C TYR A 79 -5.66 -0.99 -12.80
N GLY A 80 -5.18 -2.20 -12.46
CA GLY A 80 -3.88 -2.41 -11.83
C GLY A 80 -2.66 -2.28 -12.76
N GLU A 81 -2.83 -2.10 -14.07
CA GLU A 81 -1.71 -1.87 -14.98
C GLU A 81 -1.13 -0.47 -14.73
N GLY A 82 0.17 -0.39 -14.37
CA GLY A 82 0.81 0.88 -13.97
C GLY A 82 0.24 1.46 -12.67
N LYS A 83 -0.21 0.62 -11.73
CA LYS A 83 -0.65 1.05 -10.40
C LYS A 83 -0.12 0.15 -9.29
N VAL A 84 0.12 0.77 -8.14
CA VAL A 84 0.34 0.11 -6.85
C VAL A 84 -0.69 0.61 -5.85
N TRP A 85 -1.01 -0.19 -4.84
CA TRP A 85 -1.82 0.21 -3.70
C TRP A 85 -1.00 1.05 -2.72
N ASN A 86 -0.78 2.31 -3.08
CA ASN A 86 -0.36 3.36 -2.16
C ASN A 86 -1.58 3.99 -1.47
N GLU A 87 -1.35 4.86 -0.48
CA GLU A 87 -2.41 5.49 0.32
C GLU A 87 -3.44 6.26 -0.53
N ALA A 88 -3.00 6.96 -1.57
CA ALA A 88 -3.88 7.74 -2.45
C ALA A 88 -4.82 6.82 -3.26
N ASN A 89 -4.27 5.79 -3.91
CA ASN A 89 -5.05 4.81 -4.69
C ASN A 89 -5.98 3.99 -3.79
N LEU A 90 -5.53 3.60 -2.58
CA LEU A 90 -6.37 2.92 -1.59
C LEU A 90 -7.48 3.83 -1.07
N THR A 91 -7.20 5.12 -0.82
CA THR A 91 -8.20 6.10 -0.40
C THR A 91 -9.28 6.29 -1.48
N GLU A 92 -8.89 6.44 -2.75
CA GLU A 92 -9.83 6.54 -3.86
C GLU A 92 -10.69 5.27 -3.97
N TRP A 93 -10.04 4.10 -3.99
CA TRP A 93 -10.68 2.80 -4.07
C TRP A 93 -11.68 2.57 -2.94
N LEU A 94 -11.22 2.65 -1.69
CA LEU A 94 -12.04 2.39 -0.51
C LEU A 94 -13.10 3.47 -0.27
N THR A 95 -13.00 4.64 -0.90
CA THR A 95 -14.07 5.64 -0.89
C THR A 95 -15.26 5.20 -1.74
N ASN A 96 -15.05 4.64 -2.93
CA ASN A 96 -16.12 4.11 -3.78
C ASN A 96 -15.59 3.14 -4.86
N PRO A 97 -15.46 1.83 -4.57
CA PRO A 97 -14.87 0.87 -5.50
C PRO A 97 -15.59 0.80 -6.85
N LYS A 98 -16.92 1.02 -6.84
CA LYS A 98 -17.77 0.98 -8.04
C LYS A 98 -17.68 2.26 -8.88
N ALA A 99 -17.20 3.38 -8.35
CA ALA A 99 -16.86 4.54 -9.17
C ALA A 99 -15.50 4.34 -9.87
N VAL A 100 -14.52 3.79 -9.15
CA VAL A 100 -13.15 3.58 -9.65
C VAL A 100 -13.10 2.44 -10.68
N VAL A 101 -13.73 1.30 -10.40
CA VAL A 101 -13.86 0.16 -11.33
C VAL A 101 -15.33 -0.27 -11.42
N PRO A 102 -16.12 0.24 -12.38
CA PRO A 102 -17.57 0.02 -12.46
C PRO A 102 -18.06 -1.43 -12.49
N LYS A 103 -17.20 -2.38 -12.93
CA LYS A 103 -17.48 -3.82 -12.96
C LYS A 103 -16.68 -4.63 -11.93
N THR A 104 -16.19 -3.99 -10.87
CA THR A 104 -15.58 -4.72 -9.75
C THR A 104 -16.57 -5.70 -9.12
N LYS A 105 -16.05 -6.84 -8.65
CA LYS A 105 -16.80 -7.79 -7.82
C LYS A 105 -16.96 -7.31 -6.37
N MET A 106 -16.19 -6.30 -5.95
CA MET A 106 -16.23 -5.75 -4.59
C MET A 106 -17.43 -4.80 -4.42
N ILE A 107 -18.56 -5.33 -3.92
CA ILE A 107 -19.74 -4.54 -3.60
C ILE A 107 -19.60 -3.98 -2.17
N PHE A 108 -19.05 -2.76 -2.06
CA PHE A 108 -18.80 -2.09 -0.79
C PHE A 108 -19.27 -0.61 -0.85
N PRO A 109 -20.01 -0.09 0.15
CA PRO A 109 -20.52 1.29 0.13
C PRO A 109 -19.45 2.38 0.33
N GLY A 110 -18.26 1.97 0.77
CA GLY A 110 -17.10 2.84 0.95
C GLY A 110 -16.95 3.42 2.35
N ILE A 111 -15.74 3.90 2.66
CA ILE A 111 -15.39 4.62 3.88
C ILE A 111 -15.43 6.12 3.57
N LYS A 112 -16.10 6.90 4.43
CA LYS A 112 -16.38 8.33 4.19
C LYS A 112 -15.73 9.28 5.20
N LYS A 113 -15.25 8.77 6.34
CA LYS A 113 -14.53 9.57 7.33
C LYS A 113 -13.04 9.47 7.06
N PRO A 114 -12.29 10.59 6.94
CA PRO A 114 -10.84 10.57 6.73
C PRO A 114 -10.11 9.71 7.77
N ASP A 115 -10.38 9.92 9.06
CA ASP A 115 -9.70 9.19 10.14
C ASP A 115 -9.94 7.67 10.06
N GLU A 116 -11.15 7.23 9.69
CA GLU A 116 -11.43 5.79 9.49
C GLU A 116 -10.67 5.23 8.28
N MET A 117 -10.39 6.05 7.25
CA MET A 117 -9.62 5.67 6.08
C MET A 117 -8.14 5.53 6.42
N THR A 118 -7.52 6.59 6.96
CA THR A 118 -6.09 6.62 7.30
C THR A 118 -5.74 5.53 8.31
N ASN A 119 -6.59 5.34 9.33
CA ASN A 119 -6.40 4.28 10.32
C ASN A 119 -6.50 2.88 9.68
N LEU A 120 -7.47 2.63 8.79
CA LEU A 120 -7.58 1.35 8.09
C LEU A 120 -6.38 1.07 7.18
N ILE A 121 -5.95 2.06 6.39
CA ILE A 121 -4.79 1.91 5.50
C ILE A 121 -3.52 1.64 6.33
N THR A 122 -3.37 2.30 7.48
CA THR A 122 -2.26 2.06 8.40
C THR A 122 -2.29 0.65 9.01
N TYR A 123 -3.48 0.16 9.38
CA TYR A 123 -3.64 -1.22 9.83
C TYR A 123 -3.23 -2.23 8.76
N LEU A 124 -3.65 -2.04 7.50
CA LEU A 124 -3.27 -2.91 6.38
C LEU A 124 -1.77 -2.80 6.03
N ALA A 125 -1.18 -1.61 6.16
CA ALA A 125 0.25 -1.39 5.96
C ALA A 125 1.11 -2.14 6.99
N GLY A 126 0.56 -2.46 8.17
CA GLY A 126 1.23 -3.20 9.23
C GLY A 126 1.46 -4.70 8.97
N PHE A 127 1.08 -5.24 7.82
CA PHE A 127 1.28 -6.66 7.47
C PHE A 127 2.19 -6.79 6.24
N ASP A 128 3.17 -7.70 6.31
CA ASP A 128 4.00 -8.12 5.17
C ASP A 128 3.27 -9.17 4.29
N GLU A 129 3.92 -9.70 3.26
CA GLU A 129 3.35 -10.72 2.35
C GLU A 129 3.00 -12.05 3.05
N ASN A 130 3.66 -12.38 4.16
CA ASN A 130 3.38 -13.57 4.97
C ASN A 130 2.25 -13.33 5.99
N GLY A 131 1.86 -12.06 6.17
CA GLY A 131 0.93 -11.62 7.21
C GLY A 131 1.61 -11.39 8.56
N GLU A 132 2.94 -11.32 8.61
CA GLU A 132 3.67 -10.97 9.83
C GLU A 132 3.71 -9.45 10.04
N PRO A 133 3.82 -8.97 11.29
CA PRO A 133 3.84 -7.53 11.58
C PRO A 133 5.07 -6.82 10.98
N ARG A 134 4.85 -5.68 10.32
CA ARG A 134 5.89 -4.74 9.85
C ARG A 134 5.57 -3.29 10.22
N ASP A 135 6.53 -2.39 10.03
CA ASP A 135 6.34 -0.95 10.26
C ASP A 135 5.38 -0.35 9.19
N PRO A 136 4.21 0.19 9.59
CA PRO A 136 3.26 0.80 8.66
C PRO A 136 3.78 2.07 7.97
N ALA A 137 4.62 2.87 8.64
CA ALA A 137 5.12 4.13 8.11
C ALA A 137 6.18 3.86 7.03
N GLU A 138 7.07 2.89 7.26
CA GLU A 138 8.01 2.43 6.23
C GLU A 138 7.27 1.85 5.02
N ALA A 139 6.27 1.00 5.25
CA ALA A 139 5.43 0.42 4.21
C ALA A 139 4.77 1.47 3.31
N LEU A 140 4.19 2.52 3.91
CA LEU A 140 3.53 3.60 3.19
C LEU A 140 4.54 4.48 2.42
N ALA A 141 5.70 4.77 3.00
CA ALA A 141 6.77 5.52 2.34
C ALA A 141 7.32 4.77 1.10
N GLN A 142 7.52 3.45 1.21
CA GLN A 142 7.94 2.60 0.09
C GLN A 142 6.86 2.55 -1.01
N ALA A 143 5.59 2.35 -0.65
CA ALA A 143 4.48 2.32 -1.60
C ALA A 143 4.28 3.67 -2.33
N ALA A 144 4.56 4.80 -1.66
CA ALA A 144 4.56 6.12 -2.29
C ALA A 144 5.70 6.29 -3.31
N ALA A 145 6.89 5.73 -3.03
CA ALA A 145 8.05 5.78 -3.93
C ALA A 145 7.92 4.84 -5.15
N GLY A 146 7.17 3.74 -5.03
CA GLY A 146 6.95 2.75 -6.09
C GLY A 146 5.89 3.11 -7.13
N GLY A 147 5.22 4.26 -7.02
CA GLY A 147 4.19 4.71 -7.96
C GLY A 147 4.77 5.37 -9.21
N GLN A 148 5.04 4.58 -10.26
CA GLN A 148 5.32 5.03 -11.63
C GLN A 148 4.22 4.59 -12.61
#